data_AF-A0A0S8APJ3-F1
#
_entry.id   AF-A0A0S8APJ3-F1
#
_cell.length_a   1.000
_cell.length_b   1.000
_cell.length_c   1.000
_cell.angle_alpha   90.00
_cell.angle_beta   90.00
_cell.angle_gamma   90.00
#
_symmetry.space_group_name_H-M   'P 1'
#
loop_
_entity.id
_entity.type
_entity.pdbx_description
1 polymer ?
#
loop_
_entity_poly.entity_id
_entity_poly.type
_entity_poly.pdbx_seq_one_letter_code
_entity_poly.pdbx_strand_id
1 'polypeptide(L)'
;MKEKPEIPLHTKWGIRVTAVIILLISIMIIKNCMGSFRYGVSTKQELQKQYYELGYSHGVEKAQGVEQAQEPETENLLLRKLYRKGYRDGWDSAQSGKEAKDPDGQPKAGQ
;
A
#
# COMPACT_ATOMS: atom_id res chain seq x y z
N MET A 1 25.00 -50.49 24.49
CA MET A 1 24.83 -49.04 24.75
C MET A 1 24.81 -48.36 23.40
N LYS A 2 23.73 -47.65 23.02
CA LYS A 2 23.65 -46.97 21.72
C LYS A 2 24.58 -45.77 21.75
N GLU A 3 25.72 -45.88 21.07
CA GLU A 3 26.65 -44.76 20.86
C GLU A 3 25.90 -43.62 20.18
N LYS A 4 25.95 -42.43 20.79
CA LYS A 4 25.32 -41.23 20.22
C LYS A 4 26.04 -40.91 18.93
N PRO A 5 25.34 -40.77 17.79
CA PRO A 5 26.00 -40.38 16.55
C PRO A 5 26.69 -39.03 16.76
N GLU A 6 28.01 -39.01 16.61
CA GLU A 6 28.80 -37.79 16.72
C GLU A 6 28.45 -36.88 15.55
N ILE A 7 27.62 -35.88 15.82
CA ILE A 7 27.21 -34.89 14.83
C ILE A 7 28.48 -34.16 14.35
N PRO A 8 28.79 -34.17 13.04
CA PRO A 8 29.99 -33.53 12.51
C PRO A 8 30.03 -32.04 12.83
N LEU A 9 31.21 -31.51 13.13
CA LEU A 9 31.42 -30.14 13.62
C LEU A 9 30.82 -29.06 12.70
N HIS A 10 30.87 -29.28 11.39
CA HIS A 10 30.27 -28.39 10.38
C HIS A 10 28.75 -28.25 10.55
N THR A 11 28.06 -29.34 10.91
CA THR A 11 26.62 -29.34 11.15
C THR A 11 26.27 -28.59 12.44
N LYS A 12 27.11 -28.66 13.47
CA LYS A 12 26.93 -27.86 14.70
C LYS A 12 27.05 -26.37 14.43
N TRP A 13 27.97 -25.96 13.57
CA TRP A 13 28.15 -24.56 13.16
C TRP A 13 27.00 -24.09 12.26
N GLY A 14 26.62 -24.91 11.29
CA GLY A 14 25.47 -24.66 10.42
C GLY A 14 24.18 -24.43 11.20
N ILE A 15 23.88 -25.25 12.21
CA ILE A 15 22.69 -25.08 13.05
C ILE A 15 22.71 -23.74 13.79
N ARG A 16 23.87 -23.30 14.31
CA ARG A 16 23.97 -22.01 15.00
C ARG A 16 23.77 -20.83 14.03
N VAL A 17 24.37 -20.89 12.85
CA VAL A 17 24.19 -19.85 11.82
C VAL A 17 22.73 -19.78 11.36
N THR A 18 22.11 -20.93 11.07
CA THR A 18 20.69 -21.00 10.69
C THR A 18 19.79 -20.47 11.81
N ALA A 19 20.08 -20.78 13.07
CA ALA A 19 19.32 -20.25 14.21
C ALA A 19 19.41 -18.72 14.30
N VAL A 20 20.59 -18.13 14.05
CA VAL A 20 20.76 -16.67 14.01
C VAL A 20 20.00 -16.05 12.84
N ILE A 21 20.04 -16.66 11.65
CA ILE A 21 19.29 -16.16 10.49
C ILE A 21 17.78 -16.20 10.75
N ILE A 22 17.27 -17.32 11.28
CA ILE A 22 15.86 -17.46 11.64
C ILE A 22 15.46 -16.40 12.68
N LEU A 23 16.31 -16.15 13.68
CA LEU A 23 16.07 -15.13 14.69
C LEU A 23 15.99 -13.72 14.07
N LEU A 24 16.90 -13.37 13.16
CA LEU A 24 16.89 -12.08 12.47
C LEU A 24 15.63 -11.91 11.62
N ILE A 25 15.25 -12.92 10.84
CA ILE A 25 14.03 -12.91 10.04
C ILE A 25 12.79 -12.77 10.95
N SER A 26 12.75 -13.49 12.06
CA SER A 26 11.65 -13.42 13.02
C SER A 26 11.50 -12.01 13.60
N ILE A 27 12.60 -11.37 13.99
CA ILE A 27 12.58 -9.98 14.47
C ILE A 27 12.07 -9.03 13.38
N MET A 28 12.50 -9.22 12.13
CA MET A 28 12.07 -8.38 11.01
C MET A 28 10.56 -8.50 10.76
N ILE A 29 10.03 -9.73 10.81
CA ILE A 29 8.59 -9.99 10.71
C ILE A 29 7.84 -9.35 11.88
N ILE A 30 8.31 -9.53 13.12
CA ILE A 30 7.67 -8.93 14.30
C ILE A 30 7.62 -7.40 14.19
N LYS A 31 8.71 -6.73 13.80
CA LYS A 31 8.72 -5.27 13.60
C LYS A 31 7.72 -4.83 12.53
N ASN A 32 7.62 -5.57 11.42
CA ASN A 32 6.67 -5.28 10.36
C ASN A 32 5.20 -5.50 10.82
N CYS A 33 4.93 -6.59 11.54
CA CYS A 33 3.62 -6.89 12.13
C CYS A 33 3.22 -5.85 13.18
N MET A 34 4.13 -5.45 14.06
CA MET A 34 3.87 -4.40 15.06
C MET A 34 3.65 -3.03 14.39
N GLY A 35 4.38 -2.71 13.32
CA GLY A 35 4.12 -1.52 12.51
C GLY A 35 2.70 -1.53 11.98
N SER A 36 2.33 -2.57 11.24
CA SER A 36 0.98 -2.71 10.68
C SER A 36 -0.13 -2.67 11.75
N PHE A 37 0.08 -3.32 12.90
CA PHE A 37 -0.88 -3.32 14.00
C PHE A 37 -0.98 -1.95 14.69
N ARG A 38 0.15 -1.29 14.97
CA ARG A 38 0.19 0.07 15.53
C ARG A 38 -0.50 1.06 14.62
N TYR A 39 -0.30 0.97 13.30
CA TYR A 39 -1.01 1.82 12.35
C TYR A 39 -2.51 1.50 12.29
N GLY A 40 -2.93 0.23 12.32
CA GLY A 40 -4.36 -0.12 12.33
C GLY A 40 -5.11 0.37 13.57
N VAL A 41 -4.50 0.27 14.75
CA VAL A 41 -5.15 0.60 16.03
C VAL A 41 -5.01 2.08 16.42
N SER A 42 -3.89 2.72 16.07
CA SER A 42 -3.61 4.11 16.47
C SER A 42 -4.11 5.16 15.48
N THR A 43 -4.45 4.77 14.25
CA THR A 43 -4.89 5.74 13.23
C THR A 43 -6.35 6.07 13.44
N LYS A 44 -6.62 7.25 14.00
CA LYS A 44 -7.98 7.78 14.19
C LYS A 44 -8.77 7.68 12.89
N GLN A 45 -10.00 7.17 12.97
CA GLN A 45 -10.88 6.99 11.82
C GLN A 45 -11.10 8.30 11.04
N GLU A 46 -11.11 9.43 11.74
CA GLU A 46 -11.19 10.76 11.14
C GLU A 46 -10.00 11.06 10.22
N LEU A 47 -8.79 10.68 10.62
CA LEU A 47 -7.58 10.88 9.81
C LEU A 47 -7.59 9.99 8.56
N GLN A 48 -8.15 8.78 8.67
CA GLN A 48 -8.34 7.88 7.53
C GLN A 48 -9.30 8.49 6.49
N LYS A 49 -10.40 9.07 6.98
CA LYS A 49 -11.40 9.75 6.14
C LYS A 49 -10.79 10.97 5.46
N GLN A 50 -10.07 11.82 6.20
CA GLN A 50 -9.39 13.00 5.65
C GLN A 50 -8.42 12.63 4.53
N TYR A 51 -7.59 11.59 4.71
CA TYR A 51 -6.65 11.17 3.67
C TYR A 51 -7.35 10.60 2.43
N TYR A 52 -8.46 9.89 2.61
CA TYR A 52 -9.26 9.43 1.48
C TYR A 52 -9.89 10.61 0.72
N GLU A 53 -10.51 11.56 1.42
CA GLU A 53 -11.14 12.74 0.83
C GLU A 53 -10.12 13.64 0.13
N LEU A 54 -8.94 13.84 0.74
CA LEU A 54 -7.82 14.56 0.14
C LEU A 54 -7.34 13.88 -1.15
N GLY A 55 -7.23 12.55 -1.14
CA GLY A 55 -6.95 11.78 -2.35
C GLY A 55 -7.99 12.06 -3.42
N TYR A 56 -9.27 11.91 -3.06
CA TYR A 56 -10.40 12.10 -3.97
C TYR A 56 -10.42 13.48 -4.62
N SER A 57 -10.25 14.56 -3.85
CA SER A 57 -10.21 15.92 -4.40
C SER A 57 -9.05 16.09 -5.39
N HIS A 58 -7.85 15.64 -5.04
CA HIS A 58 -6.69 15.71 -5.94
C HIS A 58 -6.90 14.89 -7.23
N GLY A 59 -7.58 13.75 -7.13
CA GLY A 59 -7.95 12.92 -8.28
C GLY A 59 -8.90 13.63 -9.24
N VAL A 60 -9.93 14.29 -8.69
CA VAL A 60 -10.90 15.11 -9.44
C VAL A 60 -10.21 16.31 -10.09
N GLU A 61 -9.41 17.06 -9.34
CA GLU A 61 -8.67 18.24 -9.82
C GLU A 61 -7.75 17.88 -10.99
N LYS A 62 -7.00 16.77 -10.87
CA LYS A 62 -6.16 16.31 -11.98
C LYS A 62 -6.98 15.89 -13.19
N ALA A 63 -8.12 15.22 -12.99
CA ALA A 63 -9.00 14.86 -14.11
C ALA A 63 -9.57 16.11 -14.80
N GLN A 64 -9.70 17.23 -14.08
CA GLN A 64 -10.10 18.54 -14.61
C GLN A 64 -8.95 19.33 -15.26
N GLY A 65 -7.71 18.83 -15.18
CA GLY A 65 -6.54 19.47 -15.78
C GLY A 65 -5.91 20.56 -14.91
N VAL A 66 -6.28 20.62 -13.63
CA VAL A 66 -5.65 21.51 -12.64
C VAL A 66 -4.28 20.94 -12.25
N GLU A 67 -3.33 21.83 -11.94
CA GLU A 67 -1.97 21.46 -11.53
C GLU A 67 -2.00 20.46 -10.36
N GLN A 68 -1.19 19.41 -10.47
CA GLN A 68 -1.26 18.27 -9.58
C GLN A 68 -0.75 18.64 -8.18
N ALA A 69 -1.64 18.61 -7.18
CA ALA A 69 -1.24 18.74 -5.78
C ALA A 69 -0.27 17.59 -5.38
N GLN A 70 0.73 17.94 -4.58
CA GLN A 70 1.78 17.00 -4.14
C GLN A 70 1.20 15.90 -3.24
N GLU A 71 1.57 14.63 -3.47
CA GLU A 71 1.15 13.52 -2.62
C GLU A 71 1.67 13.77 -1.19
N PRO A 72 0.82 13.70 -0.15
CA PRO A 72 1.26 13.94 1.22
C PRO A 72 2.26 12.87 1.65
N GLU A 73 3.41 13.30 2.14
CA GLU A 73 4.42 12.40 2.71
C GLU A 73 3.91 11.84 4.04
N THR A 74 3.55 10.56 4.05
CA THR A 74 3.14 9.85 5.27
C THR A 74 3.87 8.52 5.40
N GLU A 75 4.47 8.29 6.56
CA GLU A 75 5.08 7.01 6.93
C GLU A 75 4.02 5.92 7.19
N ASN A 76 2.76 6.33 7.37
CA ASN A 76 1.65 5.44 7.63
C ASN A 76 1.14 4.81 6.32
N LEU A 77 1.49 3.54 6.12
CA LEU A 77 1.10 2.77 4.93
C LEU A 77 -0.42 2.70 4.72
N LEU A 78 -1.23 2.73 5.79
CA LEU A 78 -2.69 2.72 5.68
C LEU A 78 -3.20 4.03 5.10
N LEU A 79 -2.72 5.17 5.60
CA LEU A 79 -3.11 6.50 5.11
C LEU A 79 -2.70 6.70 3.66
N ARG A 80 -1.49 6.27 3.29
CA ARG A 80 -1.01 6.29 1.90
C ARG A 80 -1.88 5.43 0.99
N LYS A 81 -2.31 4.26 1.44
CA LYS A 81 -3.21 3.38 0.68
C LYS A 81 -4.60 4.03 0.49
N LEU A 82 -5.13 4.67 1.54
CA LEU A 82 -6.42 5.37 1.49
C LEU A 82 -6.39 6.57 0.56
N TYR A 83 -5.34 7.38 0.63
CA TYR A 83 -5.13 8.50 -0.28
C TYR A 83 -5.13 8.05 -1.74
N ARG A 84 -4.34 7.02 -2.08
CA ARG A 84 -4.27 6.49 -3.45
C ARG A 84 -5.59 5.92 -3.94
N LYS A 85 -6.34 5.27 -3.04
CA LYS A 85 -7.68 4.78 -3.35
C LYS A 85 -8.61 5.96 -3.67
N GLY A 86 -8.70 6.95 -2.77
CA GLY A 86 -9.52 8.14 -2.98
C GLY A 86 -9.17 8.86 -4.27
N TYR A 87 -7.88 9.04 -4.54
CA TYR A 87 -7.38 9.66 -5.76
C TYR A 87 -7.82 8.95 -7.04
N ARG A 88 -7.74 7.62 -7.07
CA ARG A 88 -8.24 6.86 -8.22
C ARG A 88 -9.75 7.02 -8.37
N ASP A 89 -10.48 6.85 -7.28
CA ASP A 89 -11.95 6.93 -7.28
C ASP A 89 -12.44 8.33 -7.71
N GLY A 90 -11.73 9.40 -7.34
CA GLY A 90 -12.02 10.78 -7.76
C GLY A 90 -11.64 11.07 -9.22
N TRP A 91 -10.57 10.47 -9.71
CA TRP A 91 -10.21 10.57 -11.13
C TRP A 91 -11.21 9.83 -12.02
N ASP A 92 -11.59 8.60 -11.64
CA ASP A 92 -12.59 7.78 -12.34
C ASP A 92 -13.97 8.45 -12.35
N SER A 93 -14.38 9.08 -11.23
CA SER A 93 -15.67 9.79 -11.15
C SER A 93 -15.74 11.01 -12.07
N ALA A 94 -14.64 11.76 -12.17
CA ALA A 94 -14.56 12.91 -13.05
C ALA A 94 -14.46 12.53 -14.54
N GLN A 95 -13.90 11.36 -14.87
CA GLN A 95 -13.89 10.85 -16.24
C GLN A 95 -15.24 10.30 -16.70
N SER A 96 -15.89 9.48 -15.87
CA SER A 96 -17.24 8.98 -16.17
C SER A 96 -18.27 10.12 -16.31
N GLY A 97 -18.11 11.20 -15.53
CA GLY A 97 -18.89 12.43 -15.69
C GLY A 97 -18.59 13.22 -16.97
N LYS A 98 -17.40 13.07 -17.57
CA LYS A 98 -17.04 13.68 -18.86
C LYS A 98 -17.61 12.88 -20.04
N GLU A 99 -17.58 11.55 -19.98
CA GLU A 99 -18.24 10.70 -20.98
C GLU A 99 -19.77 10.92 -21.03
N ALA A 100 -20.39 11.21 -19.88
CA ALA A 100 -21.82 11.56 -19.82
C ALA A 100 -22.14 12.99 -20.30
N LYS A 101 -21.12 13.85 -20.46
CA LYS A 101 -21.25 15.27 -20.85
C LYS A 101 -20.75 15.55 -22.27
N ASP A 102 -20.64 14.52 -23.10
CA ASP A 102 -20.45 14.66 -24.54
C ASP A 102 -21.80 14.48 -25.28
N PRO A 103 -22.66 15.52 -25.37
CA PRO A 103 -23.91 15.47 -26.12
C PRO A 103 -23.78 16.15 -27.50
N ASP A 104 -22.64 16.07 -28.21
CA ASP A 104 -22.56 16.57 -29.60
C ASP A 104 -21.68 15.69 -30.53
N GLY A 105 -22.27 14.58 -30.96
CA GLY A 105 -22.37 14.15 -32.36
C GLY A 105 -21.14 14.14 -33.28
N GLN A 106 -20.61 12.94 -33.54
CA GLN A 106 -20.41 12.47 -34.93
C GLN A 106 -20.62 10.95 -35.07
N PRO A 107 -21.51 10.48 -35.98
CA PRO A 107 -21.54 9.08 -36.37
C PRO A 107 -20.33 8.80 -37.29
N LYS A 108 -19.47 7.86 -36.92
CA LYS A 108 -18.53 7.29 -37.88
C LYS A 108 -19.33 6.43 -38.87
N ALA A 109 -19.67 7.04 -40.00
CA ALA A 109 -20.19 6.35 -41.16
C ALA A 109 -19.18 5.29 -41.61
N GLY A 110 -19.68 4.07 -41.82
CA GLY A 110 -18.91 3.00 -42.43
C GLY A 110 -18.64 3.28 -43.90
N GLN A 111 -17.48 2.80 -44.36
CA GLN A 111 -17.25 2.28 -45.69
C GLN A 111 -16.20 1.16 -45.58
#